data_AF-A0A9D6IKN2-F1
#
_entry.id   AF-A0A9D6IKN2-F1
#
_cell.length_a   1.000
_cell.length_b   1.000
_cell.length_c   1.000
_cell.angle_alpha   90.00
_cell.angle_beta   90.00
_cell.angle_gamma   90.00
#
_symmetry.space_group_name_H-M   'P 1'
#
loop_
_entity.id
_entity.type
_entity.pdbx_description
1 polymer ?
#
loop_
_entity_poly.entity_id
_entity_poly.type
_entity_poly.pdbx_seq_one_letter_code
_entity_poly.pdbx_strand_id
1 'polypeptide(L)'
;MTSTRNAKVARGSRIAALVTAGGAIIIVLSLVYATDRIETLSTETQELLARRDNLSSQVQSLDGKLAQKRAEIERLRPLALAGLGHEDPANADPAVLAQGLDARVMAQRLALEGLERRRSVVVRYYPKEFERDVNEAIVLPALSDHGFRLERGVSRVQEVPTNAVWCGRQVHPDDVRLVALTLVAAGLEIKAIREFSDPTGPKKHVIEIGADASLSSATGLTIEEIRDAEGFQRR
;
A
#
# COMPACT_ATOMS: atom_id res chain seq x y z
N MET A 1 -81.91 70.03 9.56
CA MET A 1 -81.54 68.63 9.23
C MET A 1 -80.14 68.52 8.59
N THR A 2 -79.14 69.26 9.07
CA THR A 2 -77.77 69.29 8.51
C THR A 2 -76.68 68.79 9.46
N SER A 3 -76.99 68.59 10.75
CA SER A 3 -76.02 68.20 11.78
C SER A 3 -75.66 66.69 11.77
N THR A 4 -76.59 65.81 11.37
CA THR A 4 -76.40 64.35 11.41
C THR A 4 -75.58 63.76 10.24
N ARG A 5 -75.40 64.50 9.13
CA ARG A 5 -74.53 64.06 8.02
C ARG A 5 -73.04 64.22 8.33
N ASN A 6 -72.65 65.28 9.03
CA ASN A 6 -71.24 65.54 9.36
C ASN A 6 -70.65 64.52 10.36
N ALA A 7 -71.47 63.98 11.27
CA ALA A 7 -71.02 62.97 12.24
C ALA A 7 -70.73 61.59 11.60
N LYS A 8 -71.46 61.19 10.55
CA LYS A 8 -71.20 59.94 9.81
C LYS A 8 -69.96 60.04 8.94
N VAL A 9 -69.74 61.18 8.27
CA VAL A 9 -68.52 61.43 7.47
C VAL A 9 -67.29 61.46 8.37
N ALA A 10 -67.38 62.07 9.56
CA ALA A 10 -66.29 62.09 10.54
C ALA A 10 -65.95 60.69 11.11
N ARG A 11 -66.93 59.80 11.30
CA ARG A 11 -66.67 58.40 11.74
C ARG A 11 -66.06 57.55 10.64
N GLY A 12 -66.53 57.68 9.39
CA GLY A 12 -65.93 56.98 8.25
C GLY A 12 -64.48 57.39 8.00
N SER A 13 -64.17 58.68 8.13
CA SER A 13 -62.81 59.22 8.02
C SER A 13 -61.87 58.71 9.12
N ARG A 14 -62.33 58.59 10.37
CA ARG A 14 -61.54 58.03 11.48
C ARG A 14 -61.24 56.54 11.32
N ILE A 15 -62.21 55.76 10.82
CA ILE A 15 -62.00 54.33 10.55
C ILE A 15 -61.03 54.14 9.39
N ALA A 16 -61.17 54.91 8.30
CA ALA A 16 -60.23 54.88 7.19
C ALA A 16 -58.80 55.24 7.63
N ALA A 17 -58.65 56.25 8.50
CA ALA A 17 -57.36 56.65 9.06
C ALA A 17 -56.72 55.58 9.97
N LEU A 18 -57.52 54.82 10.73
CA LEU A 18 -57.03 53.70 11.55
C LEU A 18 -56.59 52.51 10.69
N VAL A 19 -57.31 52.20 9.62
CA VAL A 19 -56.95 51.13 8.68
C VAL A 19 -55.66 51.46 7.92
N THR A 20 -55.50 52.71 7.48
CA THR A 20 -54.25 53.15 6.83
C THR A 20 -53.08 53.21 7.82
N ALA A 21 -53.30 53.64 9.06
CA ALA A 21 -52.27 53.60 10.11
C ALA A 21 -51.86 52.16 10.45
N GLY A 22 -52.82 51.23 10.57
CA GLY A 22 -52.55 49.81 10.78
C GLY A 22 -51.78 49.17 9.62
N GLY A 23 -52.17 49.47 8.38
CA GLY A 23 -51.44 49.03 7.18
C GLY A 23 -50.01 49.57 7.12
N ALA A 24 -49.79 50.83 7.50
CA ALA A 24 -48.46 51.43 7.56
C ALA A 24 -47.57 50.73 8.61
N ILE A 25 -48.10 50.37 9.78
CA ILE A 25 -47.35 49.64 10.81
C ILE A 25 -46.89 48.26 10.31
N ILE A 26 -47.76 47.52 9.62
CA ILE A 26 -47.41 46.21 9.05
C ILE A 26 -46.29 46.33 8.03
N ILE A 27 -46.34 47.35 7.16
CA ILE A 27 -45.28 47.61 6.16
C ILE A 27 -43.96 47.90 6.87
N VAL A 28 -43.95 48.76 7.90
CA VAL A 28 -42.74 49.11 8.65
C VAL A 28 -42.17 47.88 9.37
N LEU A 29 -42.99 47.08 10.05
CA LEU A 29 -42.54 45.84 10.71
C LEU A 29 -41.97 44.83 9.71
N SER A 30 -42.59 44.71 8.54
CA SER A 30 -42.11 43.83 7.47
C SER A 30 -40.76 44.28 6.92
N LEU A 31 -40.54 45.60 6.81
CA LEU A 31 -39.26 46.18 6.39
C LEU A 31 -38.16 45.92 7.44
N VAL A 32 -38.45 46.12 8.72
CA VAL A 32 -37.50 45.86 9.82
C VAL A 32 -37.12 44.37 9.87
N TYR A 33 -38.09 43.47 9.74
CA TYR A 33 -37.83 42.04 9.66
C TYR A 33 -36.99 41.68 8.42
N ALA A 34 -37.30 42.28 7.27
CA ALA A 34 -36.52 42.06 6.05
C ALA A 34 -35.07 42.54 6.21
N THR A 35 -34.83 43.69 6.84
CA THR A 35 -33.46 44.19 7.06
C THR A 35 -32.68 43.31 8.02
N ASP A 36 -33.27 42.89 9.14
CA ASP A 36 -32.63 41.99 10.11
C ASP A 36 -32.32 40.61 9.50
N ARG A 37 -33.24 40.10 8.67
CA ARG A 37 -33.04 38.84 7.95
C ARG A 37 -31.93 38.94 6.90
N ILE A 38 -31.82 40.05 6.19
CA ILE A 38 -30.75 40.31 5.23
C ILE A 38 -29.40 40.39 5.94
N GLU A 39 -29.32 41.06 7.09
CA GLU A 39 -28.09 41.12 7.89
C GLU A 39 -27.67 39.72 8.35
N THR A 40 -28.59 38.93 8.92
CA THR A 40 -28.33 37.56 9.35
C THR A 40 -27.82 36.69 8.18
N LEU A 41 -28.50 36.71 7.04
CA LEU A 41 -28.07 35.97 5.84
C LEU A 41 -26.70 36.46 5.32
N SER A 42 -26.42 37.75 5.42
CA SER A 42 -25.11 38.30 5.04
C SER A 42 -23.99 37.78 5.97
N THR A 43 -24.26 37.63 7.27
CA THR A 43 -23.30 37.07 8.22
C THR A 43 -23.08 35.57 7.99
N GLU A 44 -24.14 34.79 7.77
CA GLU A 44 -24.04 33.36 7.45
C GLU A 44 -23.26 33.13 6.14
N THR A 45 -23.51 33.93 5.10
CA THR A 45 -22.78 33.83 3.84
C THR A 45 -21.31 34.19 4.00
N GLN A 46 -20.97 35.20 4.81
CA GLN A 46 -19.57 35.52 5.13
C GLN A 46 -18.88 34.41 5.92
N GLU A 47 -19.56 33.80 6.90
CA GLU A 47 -19.01 32.69 7.67
C GLU A 47 -18.77 31.46 6.79
N LEU A 48 -19.72 31.13 5.91
CA LEU A 48 -19.58 30.03 4.96
C LEU A 48 -18.44 30.28 3.97
N LEU A 49 -18.26 31.51 3.49
CA LEU A 49 -17.12 31.88 2.64
C LEU A 49 -15.79 31.73 3.39
N ALA A 50 -15.70 32.24 4.62
CA ALA A 50 -14.50 32.08 5.45
C ALA A 50 -14.19 30.60 5.73
N ARG A 51 -15.22 29.78 5.97
CA ARG A 51 -15.06 28.33 6.17
C ARG A 51 -14.62 27.62 4.89
N ARG A 52 -15.17 27.99 3.74
CA ARG A 52 -14.75 27.49 2.43
C ARG A 52 -13.27 27.81 2.18
N ASP A 53 -12.84 29.04 2.46
CA ASP A 53 -11.47 29.48 2.24
C ASP A 53 -10.48 28.77 3.18
N ASN A 54 -10.87 28.57 4.45
CA ASN A 54 -10.11 27.76 5.41
C ASN A 54 -9.98 26.30 4.94
N LEU A 55 -11.10 25.67 4.55
CA LEU A 55 -11.08 24.29 4.04
C LEU A 55 -10.23 24.18 2.76
N SER A 56 -10.35 25.14 1.84
CA SER A 56 -9.53 25.18 0.63
C SER A 56 -8.04 25.29 0.97
N SER A 57 -7.68 26.08 1.98
CA SER A 57 -6.30 26.20 2.45
C SER A 57 -5.78 24.91 3.08
N GLN A 58 -6.64 24.18 3.81
CA GLN A 58 -6.30 22.87 4.37
C GLN A 58 -6.08 21.82 3.29
N VAL A 59 -6.95 21.77 2.27
CA VAL A 59 -6.78 20.86 1.13
C VAL A 59 -5.47 21.13 0.42
N GLN A 60 -5.15 22.39 0.12
CA GLN A 60 -3.86 22.75 -0.50
C GLN A 60 -2.66 22.36 0.38
N SER A 61 -2.75 22.55 1.69
CA SER A 61 -1.70 22.11 2.63
C SER A 61 -1.52 20.59 2.62
N LEU A 62 -2.62 19.83 2.61
CA LEU A 62 -2.59 18.37 2.56
C LEU A 62 -2.03 17.86 1.24
N ASP A 63 -2.42 18.46 0.12
CA ASP A 63 -1.88 18.13 -1.20
C ASP A 63 -0.37 18.39 -1.26
N GLY A 64 0.09 19.52 -0.69
CA GLY A 64 1.52 19.81 -0.56
C GLY A 64 2.26 18.76 0.28
N LYS A 65 1.69 18.32 1.41
CA LYS A 65 2.26 17.26 2.25
C LYS A 65 2.28 15.90 1.55
N LEU A 66 1.22 15.56 0.81
CA LEU A 66 1.14 14.33 0.03
C LEU A 66 2.19 14.30 -1.08
N ALA A 67 2.35 15.41 -1.81
CA ALA A 67 3.39 15.55 -2.82
C ALA A 67 4.80 15.41 -2.21
N GLN A 68 5.04 16.04 -1.05
CA GLN A 68 6.31 15.91 -0.32
C GLN A 68 6.58 14.46 0.09
N LYS A 69 5.59 13.76 0.65
CA LYS A 69 5.74 12.37 1.09
C LYS A 69 5.95 11.41 -0.08
N ARG A 70 5.28 11.64 -1.21
CA ARG A 70 5.51 10.88 -2.44
C ARG A 70 6.93 11.09 -2.96
N ALA A 71 7.42 12.32 -3.00
CA ALA A 71 8.80 12.60 -3.40
C ALA A 71 9.83 11.97 -2.44
N GLU A 72 9.54 11.96 -1.14
CA GLU A 72 10.38 11.30 -0.14
C GLU A 72 10.44 9.78 -0.35
N ILE A 73 9.30 9.12 -0.59
CA ILE A 73 9.24 7.69 -0.91
C ILE A 73 10.01 7.38 -2.18
N GLU A 74 9.81 8.15 -3.26
CA GLU A 74 10.54 7.95 -4.51
C GLU A 74 12.05 8.10 -4.35
N ARG A 75 12.50 9.00 -3.48
CA ARG A 75 13.92 9.17 -3.16
C ARG A 75 14.49 7.98 -2.40
N LEU A 76 13.73 7.39 -1.48
CA LEU A 76 14.19 6.30 -0.61
C LEU A 76 14.00 4.92 -1.24
N ARG A 77 13.10 4.79 -2.21
CA ARG A 77 12.77 3.55 -2.91
C ARG A 77 14.00 2.77 -3.42
N PRO A 78 14.92 3.35 -4.20
CA PRO A 78 16.09 2.61 -4.69
C PRO A 78 17.01 2.16 -3.54
N LEU A 79 17.13 2.95 -2.46
CA LEU A 79 17.91 2.55 -1.29
C LEU A 79 17.28 1.36 -0.57
N ALA A 80 15.95 1.36 -0.41
CA ALA A 80 15.22 0.26 0.20
C ALA A 80 15.33 -1.02 -0.63
N LEU A 81 15.14 -0.93 -1.95
CA LEU A 81 15.28 -2.07 -2.85
C LEU A 81 16.72 -2.60 -2.90
N ALA A 82 17.73 -1.73 -2.90
CA ALA A 82 19.12 -2.14 -2.81
C ALA A 82 19.39 -2.92 -1.50
N GLY A 83 18.86 -2.42 -0.37
CA GLY A 83 18.96 -3.10 0.93
C GLY A 83 18.20 -4.44 0.99
N LEU A 84 17.22 -4.64 0.10
CA LEU A 84 16.52 -5.92 -0.04
C LEU A 84 17.26 -6.92 -0.93
N GLY A 85 18.20 -6.47 -1.76
CA GLY A 85 19.02 -7.30 -2.63
C GLY A 85 18.67 -7.22 -4.12
N HIS A 86 17.90 -6.22 -4.54
CA HIS A 86 17.60 -6.00 -5.96
C HIS A 86 18.87 -5.62 -6.75
N GLU A 87 19.04 -6.22 -7.93
CA GLU A 87 20.18 -5.93 -8.82
C GLU A 87 20.06 -4.55 -9.49
N ASP A 88 18.85 -4.18 -9.93
CA ASP A 88 18.57 -2.86 -10.52
C ASP A 88 17.48 -2.10 -9.75
N PRO A 89 17.82 -1.54 -8.56
CA PRO A 89 16.87 -0.88 -7.70
C PRO A 89 16.38 0.47 -8.24
N ALA A 90 17.09 1.09 -9.18
CA ALA A 90 16.74 2.39 -9.74
C ALA A 90 15.57 2.29 -10.73
N ASN A 91 15.50 1.19 -11.49
CA ASN A 91 14.53 1.00 -12.57
C ASN A 91 13.36 0.07 -12.18
N ALA A 92 13.36 -0.51 -10.99
CA ALA A 92 12.26 -1.36 -10.52
C ALA A 92 10.92 -0.61 -10.46
N ASP A 93 9.79 -1.31 -10.53
CA ASP A 93 8.44 -0.76 -10.36
C ASP A 93 8.19 -0.42 -8.87
N PRO A 94 7.53 0.71 -8.50
CA PRO A 94 7.09 0.97 -7.14
C PRO A 94 6.36 -0.19 -6.44
N ALA A 95 5.57 -0.99 -7.15
CA ALA A 95 4.87 -2.14 -6.59
C ALA A 95 5.83 -3.23 -6.06
N VAL A 96 7.03 -3.34 -6.65
CA VAL A 96 8.05 -4.30 -6.26
C VAL A 96 8.57 -4.00 -4.85
N LEU A 97 8.63 -2.73 -4.43
CA LEU A 97 9.04 -2.39 -3.08
C LEU A 97 8.06 -2.92 -2.04
N ALA A 98 6.75 -2.76 -2.27
CA ALA A 98 5.73 -3.27 -1.35
C ALA A 98 5.81 -4.79 -1.22
N GLN A 99 5.87 -5.50 -2.36
CA GLN A 99 6.05 -6.95 -2.40
C GLN A 99 7.33 -7.39 -1.68
N GLY A 100 8.46 -6.72 -1.95
CA GLY A 100 9.74 -7.05 -1.35
C GLY A 100 9.77 -6.88 0.17
N LEU A 101 9.13 -5.81 0.67
CA LEU A 101 8.98 -5.57 2.11
C LEU A 101 8.07 -6.60 2.78
N ASP A 102 6.94 -6.95 2.16
CA ASP A 102 6.02 -7.96 2.69
C ASP A 102 6.70 -9.34 2.77
N ALA A 103 7.43 -9.72 1.70
CA ALA A 103 8.22 -10.94 1.68
C ALA A 103 9.30 -10.93 2.76
N ARG A 104 9.99 -9.79 2.96
CA ARG A 104 11.01 -9.62 4.01
C ARG A 104 10.42 -9.77 5.41
N VAL A 105 9.26 -9.17 5.68
CA VAL A 105 8.58 -9.29 6.98
C VAL A 105 8.19 -10.74 7.26
N MET A 106 7.70 -11.45 6.25
CA MET A 106 7.33 -12.86 6.38
C MET A 106 8.56 -13.75 6.59
N ALA A 107 9.65 -13.53 5.84
CA ALA A 107 10.93 -14.19 6.03
C ALA A 107 11.45 -13.97 7.46
N GLN A 108 11.43 -12.74 7.97
CA GLN A 108 11.86 -12.43 9.33
C GLN A 108 11.07 -13.20 10.39
N ARG A 109 9.75 -13.36 10.22
CA ARG A 109 8.92 -14.15 11.14
C ARG A 109 9.34 -15.61 11.18
N LEU A 110 9.57 -16.23 10.02
CA LEU A 110 10.05 -17.62 9.93
C LEU A 110 11.47 -17.79 10.48
N ALA A 111 12.30 -16.75 10.39
CA ALA A 111 13.66 -16.77 10.89
C ALA A 111 13.75 -16.78 12.43
N LEU A 112 12.68 -16.41 13.15
CA LEU A 112 12.66 -16.37 14.63
C LEU A 112 12.87 -17.75 15.28
N GLU A 113 12.51 -18.83 14.58
CA GLU A 113 12.57 -20.19 15.11
C GLU A 113 13.34 -21.11 14.17
N GLY A 114 13.94 -22.20 14.69
CA GLY A 114 14.55 -23.23 13.84
C GLY A 114 16.01 -23.02 13.44
N LEU A 115 16.72 -22.07 14.08
CA LEU A 115 18.13 -21.78 13.79
C LEU A 115 19.02 -23.04 13.82
N GLU A 116 18.92 -23.84 14.89
CA GLU A 116 19.75 -25.04 15.06
C GLU A 116 19.49 -26.10 13.99
N ARG A 117 18.25 -26.23 13.52
CA ARG A 117 17.90 -27.12 12.41
C ARG A 117 18.54 -26.64 11.11
N ARG A 118 18.48 -25.33 10.83
CA ARG A 118 19.01 -24.73 9.59
C ARG A 118 20.51 -24.89 9.41
N ARG A 119 21.29 -24.97 10.50
CA ARG A 119 22.75 -25.25 10.43
C ARG A 119 23.08 -26.55 9.69
N SER A 120 22.18 -27.53 9.73
CA SER A 120 22.34 -28.79 9.01
C SER A 120 21.96 -28.70 7.53
N VAL A 121 21.17 -27.69 7.14
CA VAL A 121 20.66 -27.49 5.79
C VAL A 121 21.70 -26.74 4.94
N VAL A 122 21.92 -27.22 3.73
CA VAL A 122 22.78 -26.57 2.74
C VAL A 122 21.92 -25.88 1.70
N VAL A 123 22.12 -24.58 1.49
CA VAL A 123 21.57 -23.83 0.37
C VAL A 123 22.61 -23.78 -0.73
N ARG A 124 22.35 -24.49 -1.83
CA ARG A 124 23.17 -24.49 -3.03
C ARG A 124 22.65 -23.47 -4.03
N TYR A 125 23.53 -22.65 -4.60
CA TYR A 125 23.19 -21.66 -5.61
C TYR A 125 24.16 -21.70 -6.80
N TYR A 126 23.76 -21.15 -7.95
CA TYR A 126 24.56 -21.15 -9.18
C TYR A 126 24.97 -19.71 -9.57
N PRO A 127 26.23 -19.31 -9.33
CA PRO A 127 26.64 -17.90 -9.39
C PRO A 127 26.32 -17.17 -10.70
N LYS A 128 26.57 -17.81 -11.86
CA LYS A 128 26.33 -17.18 -13.17
C LYS A 128 24.89 -16.73 -13.43
N GLU A 129 23.93 -17.46 -12.86
CA GLU A 129 22.51 -17.13 -12.96
C GLU A 129 22.15 -16.16 -11.84
N PHE A 130 22.57 -16.51 -10.63
CA PHE A 130 22.22 -15.81 -9.40
C PHE A 130 22.69 -14.35 -9.37
N GLU A 131 23.96 -14.08 -9.73
CA GLU A 131 24.57 -12.74 -9.75
C GLU A 131 23.93 -11.80 -10.79
N ARG A 132 23.25 -12.35 -11.81
CA ARG A 132 22.54 -11.54 -12.81
C ARG A 132 21.16 -11.14 -12.31
N ASP A 133 20.56 -11.96 -11.46
CA ASP A 133 19.15 -11.84 -11.09
C ASP A 133 18.98 -11.15 -9.71
N VAL A 134 19.98 -11.23 -8.82
CA VAL A 134 20.03 -10.51 -7.53
C VAL A 134 21.42 -9.96 -7.22
N ASN A 135 21.44 -8.99 -6.30
CA ASN A 135 22.67 -8.59 -5.62
C ASN A 135 23.08 -9.65 -4.58
N GLU A 136 23.99 -10.55 -4.97
CA GLU A 136 24.43 -11.65 -4.11
C GLU A 136 25.10 -11.20 -2.81
N ALA A 137 25.70 -10.00 -2.79
CA ALA A 137 26.35 -9.45 -1.60
C ALA A 137 25.36 -9.07 -0.50
N ILE A 138 24.07 -9.04 -0.80
CA ILE A 138 22.99 -8.82 0.18
C ILE A 138 22.25 -10.13 0.46
N VAL A 139 21.92 -10.90 -0.58
CA VAL A 139 21.09 -12.10 -0.44
C VAL A 139 21.83 -13.24 0.26
N LEU A 140 23.09 -13.50 -0.10
CA LEU A 140 23.85 -14.60 0.49
C LEU A 140 24.12 -14.38 1.99
N PRO A 141 24.58 -13.20 2.45
CA PRO A 141 24.68 -12.94 3.89
C PRO A 141 23.34 -13.09 4.62
N ALA A 142 22.23 -12.62 4.05
CA ALA A 142 20.91 -12.79 4.67
C ALA A 142 20.55 -14.27 4.88
N LEU A 143 20.82 -15.13 3.89
CA LEU A 143 20.62 -16.58 4.01
C LEU A 143 21.58 -17.20 5.03
N SER A 144 22.83 -16.76 5.08
CA SER A 144 23.80 -17.20 6.10
C SER A 144 23.37 -16.79 7.51
N ASP A 145 22.86 -15.57 7.69
CA ASP A 145 22.38 -15.04 8.98
C ASP A 145 21.15 -15.79 9.48
N HIS A 146 20.35 -16.35 8.58
CA HIS A 146 19.29 -17.29 8.92
C HIS A 146 19.81 -18.66 9.41
N GLY A 147 21.11 -18.92 9.30
CA GLY A 147 21.77 -20.12 9.81
C GLY A 147 21.99 -21.21 8.75
N PHE A 148 21.76 -20.92 7.47
CA PHE A 148 22.02 -21.88 6.39
C PHE A 148 23.51 -21.97 6.06
N ARG A 149 23.98 -23.16 5.68
CA ARG A 149 25.31 -23.31 5.05
C ARG A 149 25.18 -23.05 3.55
N LEU A 150 26.04 -22.22 3.00
CA LEU A 150 25.99 -21.88 1.57
C LEU A 150 27.00 -22.71 0.77
N GLU A 151 26.58 -23.21 -0.38
CA GLU A 151 27.44 -23.97 -1.30
C GLU A 151 27.29 -23.46 -2.74
N ARG A 152 28.40 -23.30 -3.44
CA ARG A 152 28.39 -22.95 -4.87
C ARG A 152 28.24 -24.20 -5.71
N GLY A 153 27.23 -24.22 -6.57
CA GLY A 153 27.02 -25.23 -7.59
C GLY A 153 27.65 -24.85 -8.94
N VAL A 154 27.78 -25.84 -9.82
CA VAL A 154 28.14 -25.63 -11.23
C VAL A 154 26.87 -25.69 -12.06
N SER A 155 26.51 -24.57 -12.69
CA SER A 155 25.33 -24.52 -13.55
C SER A 155 25.52 -25.40 -14.79
N ARG A 156 24.43 -26.07 -15.19
CA ARG A 156 24.35 -26.83 -16.44
C ARG A 156 23.42 -26.17 -17.46
N VAL A 157 22.66 -25.15 -17.05
CA VAL A 157 21.65 -24.49 -17.88
C VAL A 157 22.14 -23.06 -18.11
N GLN A 158 22.51 -22.74 -19.35
CA GLN A 158 22.90 -21.38 -19.68
C GLN A 158 21.66 -20.57 -20.04
N GLU A 159 21.70 -19.26 -19.78
CA GLU A 159 20.74 -18.27 -20.30
C GLU A 159 19.31 -18.29 -19.73
N VAL A 160 19.02 -19.12 -18.72
CA VAL A 160 17.72 -19.09 -18.02
C VAL A 160 17.85 -18.33 -16.70
N PRO A 161 16.94 -17.39 -16.37
CA PRO A 161 16.90 -16.76 -15.06
C PRO A 161 16.57 -17.74 -13.94
N THR A 162 17.11 -17.45 -12.76
CA THR A 162 16.77 -18.13 -11.51
C THR A 162 15.29 -17.97 -11.24
N ASN A 163 14.56 -19.08 -11.29
CA ASN A 163 13.09 -19.07 -11.22
C ASN A 163 12.52 -20.24 -10.41
N ALA A 164 13.35 -21.08 -9.81
CA ALA A 164 12.89 -22.25 -9.09
C ALA A 164 13.74 -22.56 -7.86
N VAL A 165 13.06 -23.11 -6.85
CA VAL A 165 13.68 -23.63 -5.63
C VAL A 165 13.36 -25.12 -5.53
N TRP A 166 14.39 -25.93 -5.33
CA TRP A 166 14.25 -27.35 -5.06
C TRP A 166 14.64 -27.67 -3.63
N CYS A 167 14.01 -28.68 -3.01
CA CYS A 167 14.33 -29.09 -1.65
C CYS A 167 14.44 -30.61 -1.49
N GLY A 168 15.24 -31.03 -0.52
CA GLY A 168 15.34 -32.40 -0.04
C GLY A 168 14.22 -32.79 0.91
N ARG A 169 13.96 -34.09 1.04
CA ARG A 169 12.84 -34.62 1.83
C ARG A 169 12.95 -34.33 3.33
N GLN A 170 14.15 -34.09 3.84
CA GLN A 170 14.40 -33.83 5.27
C GLN A 170 14.62 -32.33 5.56
N VAL A 171 14.32 -31.44 4.60
CA VAL A 171 14.27 -30.00 4.83
C VAL A 171 12.90 -29.63 5.38
N HIS A 172 12.85 -28.85 6.46
CA HIS A 172 11.59 -28.41 7.03
C HIS A 172 10.88 -27.42 6.10
N PRO A 173 9.55 -27.48 5.94
CA PRO A 173 8.86 -26.60 5.00
C PRO A 173 9.12 -25.11 5.24
N ASP A 174 9.11 -24.66 6.50
CA ASP A 174 9.42 -23.26 6.85
C ASP A 174 10.81 -22.81 6.38
N ASP A 175 11.79 -23.70 6.36
CA ASP A 175 13.13 -23.34 5.91
C ASP A 175 13.16 -23.13 4.39
N VAL A 176 12.37 -23.90 3.63
CA VAL A 176 12.19 -23.71 2.19
C VAL A 176 11.43 -22.41 1.90
N ARG A 177 10.35 -22.14 2.65
CA ARG A 177 9.58 -20.89 2.54
C ARG A 177 10.46 -19.69 2.87
N LEU A 178 11.29 -19.79 3.92
CA LEU A 178 12.24 -18.74 4.29
C LEU A 178 13.22 -18.43 3.15
N VAL A 179 13.83 -19.45 2.53
CA VAL A 179 14.70 -19.23 1.37
C VAL A 179 13.93 -18.57 0.22
N ALA A 180 12.77 -19.10 -0.15
CA ALA A 180 11.99 -18.56 -1.26
C ALA A 180 11.54 -17.11 -1.01
N LEU A 181 11.05 -16.78 0.19
CA LEU A 181 10.65 -15.43 0.56
C LEU A 181 11.83 -14.46 0.59
N THR A 182 13.02 -14.91 1.00
CA THR A 182 14.24 -14.08 0.92
C THR A 182 14.62 -13.77 -0.52
N LEU A 183 14.42 -14.70 -1.46
CA LEU A 183 14.64 -14.46 -2.89
C LEU A 183 13.58 -13.54 -3.49
N VAL A 184 12.30 -13.76 -3.18
CA VAL A 184 11.20 -12.86 -3.60
C VAL A 184 11.41 -11.46 -3.05
N ALA A 185 11.89 -11.33 -1.81
CA ALA A 185 12.23 -10.05 -1.21
C ALA A 185 13.30 -9.29 -2.00
N ALA A 186 14.23 -10.00 -2.64
CA ALA A 186 15.29 -9.45 -3.50
C ALA A 186 14.84 -9.25 -4.96
N GLY A 187 13.57 -9.50 -5.27
CA GLY A 187 13.00 -9.30 -6.61
C GLY A 187 13.00 -10.52 -7.52
N LEU A 188 13.36 -11.70 -7.01
CA LEU A 188 13.31 -12.93 -7.80
C LEU A 188 11.89 -13.43 -7.97
N GLU A 189 11.48 -13.60 -9.23
CA GLU A 189 10.21 -14.24 -9.56
C GLU A 189 10.35 -15.76 -9.47
N ILE A 190 10.10 -16.31 -8.29
CA ILE A 190 10.10 -17.77 -8.07
C ILE A 190 8.82 -18.36 -8.63
N LYS A 191 8.94 -19.19 -9.67
CA LYS A 191 7.82 -19.81 -10.39
C LYS A 191 7.45 -21.19 -9.86
N ALA A 192 8.37 -21.86 -9.17
CA ALA A 192 8.08 -23.12 -8.51
C ALA A 192 8.96 -23.37 -7.27
N ILE A 193 8.35 -24.01 -6.28
CA ILE A 193 9.04 -24.64 -5.16
C ILE A 193 8.66 -26.12 -5.15
N ARG A 194 9.63 -27.00 -5.28
CA ARG A 194 9.38 -28.45 -5.39
C ARG A 194 10.46 -29.32 -4.77
N GLU A 195 10.18 -30.60 -4.58
CA GLU A 195 11.17 -31.57 -4.17
C GLU A 195 12.07 -31.98 -5.36
N PHE A 196 13.29 -32.41 -5.07
CA PHE A 196 14.12 -33.08 -6.06
C PHE A 196 13.43 -34.35 -6.59
N SER A 197 13.79 -34.79 -7.81
CA SER A 197 13.35 -36.10 -8.32
C SER A 197 13.79 -37.25 -7.42
N ASP A 198 15.01 -37.14 -6.88
CA ASP A 198 15.51 -37.98 -5.80
C ASP A 198 15.79 -37.07 -4.59
N PRO A 199 14.78 -36.87 -3.72
CA PRO A 199 14.90 -36.00 -2.55
C PRO A 199 15.56 -36.73 -1.37
N THR A 200 16.12 -37.93 -1.60
CA THR A 200 16.80 -38.75 -0.59
C THR A 200 18.33 -38.69 -0.76
N GLY A 201 19.06 -39.50 0.02
CA GLY A 201 20.51 -39.61 -0.10
C GLY A 201 21.26 -38.29 0.14
N PRO A 202 22.21 -37.88 -0.74
CA PRO A 202 23.05 -36.70 -0.53
C PRO A 202 22.30 -35.37 -0.60
N LYS A 203 21.11 -35.33 -1.22
CA LYS A 203 20.30 -34.11 -1.35
C LYS A 203 19.23 -33.94 -0.28
N LYS A 204 19.11 -34.87 0.67
CA LYS A 204 18.01 -34.88 1.67
C LYS A 204 17.92 -33.64 2.57
N HIS A 205 19.03 -32.94 2.80
CA HIS A 205 19.10 -31.67 3.56
C HIS A 205 19.56 -30.49 2.70
N VAL A 206 19.30 -30.54 1.39
CA VAL A 206 19.72 -29.48 0.45
C VAL A 206 18.51 -28.69 0.00
N ILE A 207 18.67 -27.37 -0.07
CA ILE A 207 17.83 -26.47 -0.86
C ILE A 207 18.67 -26.00 -2.04
N GLU A 208 18.17 -26.08 -3.26
CA GLU A 208 18.88 -25.66 -4.47
C GLU A 208 18.11 -24.52 -5.13
N ILE A 209 18.81 -23.42 -5.39
CA ILE A 209 18.30 -22.21 -6.05
C ILE A 209 18.85 -22.22 -7.46
N GLY A 210 17.98 -22.18 -8.47
CA GLY A 210 18.43 -22.20 -9.86
C GLY A 210 17.31 -22.00 -10.87
N ALA A 211 17.58 -22.43 -12.10
CA ALA A 211 16.73 -22.19 -13.25
C ALA A 211 16.07 -23.46 -13.81
N ASP A 212 14.79 -23.38 -14.15
CA ASP A 212 14.05 -24.36 -14.93
C ASP A 212 13.47 -23.70 -16.20
N ALA A 213 14.02 -24.08 -17.34
CA ALA A 213 13.60 -23.59 -18.66
C ALA A 213 12.12 -23.89 -18.96
N SER A 214 11.57 -25.00 -18.44
CA SER A 214 10.17 -25.39 -18.66
C SER A 214 9.18 -24.45 -17.96
N LEU A 215 9.64 -23.68 -16.98
CA LEU A 215 8.85 -22.69 -16.25
C LEU A 215 9.01 -21.27 -16.80
N SER A 216 9.73 -21.07 -17.90
CA SER A 216 9.97 -19.72 -18.45
C SER A 216 8.69 -18.90 -18.66
N SER A 217 7.60 -19.53 -19.11
CA SER A 217 6.28 -18.91 -19.31
C SER A 217 5.31 -19.05 -18.13
N ALA A 218 5.70 -19.73 -17.05
CA ALA A 218 4.85 -19.85 -15.86
C ALA A 218 4.79 -18.51 -15.11
N THR A 219 3.66 -18.29 -14.44
CA THR A 219 3.47 -17.15 -13.53
C THR A 219 4.28 -17.37 -12.25
N GLY A 220 4.94 -16.32 -11.76
CA GLY A 220 5.57 -16.33 -10.45
C GLY A 220 4.59 -16.63 -9.32
N LEU A 221 5.08 -17.36 -8.32
CA LEU A 221 4.33 -17.61 -7.09
C LEU A 221 4.17 -16.31 -6.32
N THR A 222 2.96 -16.10 -5.81
CA THR A 222 2.64 -15.05 -4.85
C THR A 222 3.22 -15.37 -3.48
N ILE A 223 3.36 -14.33 -2.67
CA ILE A 223 3.84 -14.45 -1.29
C ILE A 223 2.91 -15.35 -0.46
N GLU A 224 1.60 -15.27 -0.70
CA GLU A 224 0.57 -16.09 -0.07
C GLU A 224 0.71 -17.56 -0.47
N GLU A 225 0.91 -17.85 -1.76
CA GLU A 225 1.14 -19.22 -2.24
C GLU A 225 2.38 -19.84 -1.61
N ILE A 226 3.46 -19.07 -1.44
CA ILE A 226 4.67 -19.56 -0.76
C ILE A 226 4.40 -19.80 0.72
N ARG A 227 3.70 -18.88 1.40
CA ARG A 227 3.36 -18.99 2.83
C ARG A 227 2.50 -20.23 3.10
N ASP A 228 1.46 -20.42 2.30
CA ASP A 228 0.40 -21.40 2.54
C ASP A 228 0.71 -22.78 1.92
N ALA A 229 1.84 -22.93 1.22
CA ALA A 229 2.24 -24.20 0.61
C ALA A 229 2.42 -25.32 1.64
N GLU A 230 1.46 -26.26 1.77
CA GLU A 230 1.50 -27.36 2.74
C GLU A 230 2.56 -28.44 2.43
N GLY A 231 3.12 -28.45 1.22
CA GLY A 231 4.18 -29.35 0.80
C GLY A 231 4.68 -29.06 -0.60
N PHE A 232 5.86 -29.57 -0.94
CA PHE A 232 6.56 -29.24 -2.19
C PHE A 232 6.62 -30.42 -3.16
N GLN A 233 5.57 -31.23 -3.23
CA GLN A 233 5.58 -32.42 -4.08
C GLN A 233 5.75 -32.05 -5.56
N ARG A 234 6.61 -32.79 -6.25
CA ARG A 234 6.80 -32.66 -7.70
C ARG A 234 5.55 -33.23 -8.41
N ARG A 235 4.78 -32.36 -9.07
CA ARG A 235 3.73 -32.75 -10.02
C ARG A 235 4.28 -32.85 -11.42
#